data_AF-A0A3U2Y184-F1
#
_entry.id   AF-A0A3U2Y184-F1
#
_cell.length_a   1.000
_cell.length_b   1.000
_cell.length_c   1.000
_cell.angle_alpha   90.00
_cell.angle_beta   90.00
_cell.angle_gamma   90.00
#
_symmetry.space_group_name_H-M   'P 1'
#
loop_
_entity.id
_entity.type
_entity.pdbx_description
1 polymer ?
#
loop_
_entity_poly.entity_id
_entity_poly.type
_entity_poly.pdbx_seq_one_letter_code
_entity_poly.pdbx_strand_id
1 'polypeptide(L)'
;MQKDNDKGFALLEILGGLVVISLLMPLFWSYIEDYLNEMRNQSAAFHADAYNTAARTYIADNNARLHSGTLPATFTADELIRKGYLKGLNRSPFGQSYTTGIRRNTSTGRLEALTCSTGGENIKDDALRSIASLLPGLGGFIGKNGTATGVFGGWTDKPGDYGLSCNGGHIAIVMMGDDLQESDRLYRFQVPGRPELNQMNTAINMGGNNLNNAGNVNGQSATLKGDVTSENGWLITKNDKGWKNITYGGGFTMTDSQWIRAVGGKGIITTGEIKGGKVSGGTVRSDGRLSTGEYLQLDKTAVANTKCSPDGLVGRDSKGAILSCQSGVWVGFESYPVGSPIPWPSATPPQGYLLMNGQSFSCSRYPQLARAYPSCKLPDLRGVFIRGWDNGKGLDGDRNRQLLSYQADQSGVYHERGGWLKGHHSGMPYWAQGSTTEMRPKNIAFNYIVKAS
;
A
#
# COMPACT_ATOMS: atom_id res chain seq x y z
N MET A 1 -108.05 -56.28 16.67
CA MET A 1 -107.50 -54.90 16.69
C MET A 1 -106.87 -54.69 18.05
N GLN A 2 -105.54 -54.63 18.06
CA GLN A 2 -104.68 -54.50 19.23
C GLN A 2 -104.57 -53.01 19.60
N LYS A 3 -104.75 -52.66 20.87
CA LYS A 3 -104.55 -51.30 21.37
C LYS A 3 -103.92 -51.38 22.76
N ASP A 4 -102.60 -51.49 22.76
CA ASP A 4 -101.77 -51.48 23.95
C ASP A 4 -101.78 -50.08 24.57
N ASN A 5 -101.91 -50.03 25.90
CA ASN A 5 -102.10 -48.82 26.68
C ASN A 5 -100.84 -48.55 27.52
N ASP A 6 -99.71 -48.35 26.85
CA ASP A 6 -98.44 -47.96 27.48
C ASP A 6 -98.36 -46.44 27.61
N LYS A 7 -98.98 -45.89 28.66
CA LYS A 7 -98.79 -44.46 29.03
C LYS A 7 -98.42 -44.24 30.50
N GLY A 8 -98.14 -45.30 31.26
CA GLY A 8 -97.78 -45.22 32.68
C GLY A 8 -96.27 -45.11 32.98
N PHE A 9 -95.41 -45.74 32.18
CA PHE A 9 -93.96 -45.82 32.45
C PHE A 9 -93.13 -44.70 31.82
N ALA A 10 -93.58 -44.13 30.69
CA ALA A 10 -92.83 -43.08 30.00
C ALA A 10 -92.74 -41.76 30.82
N LEU A 11 -93.77 -41.41 31.59
CA LEU A 11 -93.77 -40.16 32.37
C LEU A 11 -92.87 -40.26 33.62
N LEU A 12 -92.78 -41.44 34.23
CA LEU A 12 -92.00 -41.70 35.44
C LEU A 12 -90.51 -41.84 35.13
N GLU A 13 -90.13 -42.44 33.99
CA GLU A 13 -88.75 -42.45 33.50
C GLU A 13 -88.27 -41.06 33.04
N ILE A 14 -89.14 -40.25 32.42
CA ILE A 14 -88.79 -38.87 32.05
C ILE A 14 -88.64 -37.99 33.31
N LEU A 15 -89.51 -38.14 34.31
CA LEU A 15 -89.36 -37.44 35.60
C LEU A 15 -88.12 -37.92 36.38
N GLY A 16 -87.85 -39.22 36.41
CA GLY A 16 -86.64 -39.78 37.02
C GLY A 16 -85.37 -39.30 36.31
N GLY A 17 -85.35 -39.26 34.99
CA GLY A 17 -84.26 -38.72 34.19
C GLY A 17 -84.04 -37.22 34.42
N LEU A 18 -85.12 -36.43 34.52
CA LEU A 18 -85.04 -35.00 34.85
C LEU A 18 -84.55 -34.75 36.28
N VAL A 19 -84.94 -35.59 37.25
CA VAL A 19 -84.42 -35.52 38.63
C VAL A 19 -82.93 -35.85 38.66
N VAL A 20 -82.48 -36.86 37.91
CA VAL A 20 -81.05 -37.18 37.78
C VAL A 20 -80.27 -36.05 37.11
N ILE A 21 -80.79 -35.48 36.02
CA ILE A 21 -80.17 -34.33 35.34
C ILE A 21 -80.13 -33.09 36.26
N SER A 22 -81.20 -32.82 37.02
CA SER A 22 -81.23 -31.69 37.96
C SER A 22 -80.35 -31.90 39.19
N LEU A 23 -80.12 -33.14 39.62
CA LEU A 23 -79.11 -33.49 40.64
C LEU A 23 -77.67 -33.40 40.13
N LEU A 24 -77.44 -33.65 38.83
CA LEU A 24 -76.12 -33.56 38.18
C LEU A 24 -75.78 -32.13 37.70
N MET A 25 -76.79 -31.28 37.47
CA MET A 25 -76.61 -29.87 37.04
C MET A 25 -75.65 -29.07 37.94
N PRO A 26 -75.72 -29.13 39.29
CA PRO A 26 -74.76 -28.45 40.16
C PRO A 26 -73.31 -28.94 40.00
N LEU A 27 -73.11 -30.26 39.82
CA LEU A 27 -71.79 -30.85 39.59
C LEU A 27 -71.22 -30.47 38.22
N PHE A 28 -72.08 -30.38 37.21
CA PHE A 28 -71.71 -29.96 35.87
C PHE A 28 -71.38 -28.46 35.83
N TRP A 29 -72.10 -27.63 36.60
CA TRP A 29 -71.81 -26.20 36.75
C TRP A 29 -70.50 -25.95 37.50
N SER A 30 -70.23 -26.63 38.61
CA SER A 30 -68.93 -26.51 39.28
C SER A 30 -67.77 -26.93 38.38
N TYR A 31 -67.95 -27.98 37.57
CA TYR A 31 -66.92 -28.43 36.63
C TYR A 31 -66.64 -27.40 35.51
N ILE A 32 -67.69 -26.79 34.96
CA ILE A 32 -67.55 -25.72 33.95
C ILE A 32 -66.93 -24.46 34.57
N GLU A 33 -67.33 -24.07 35.78
CA GLU A 33 -66.73 -22.94 36.49
C GLU A 33 -65.23 -23.16 36.74
N ASP A 34 -64.84 -24.35 37.22
CA ASP A 34 -63.44 -24.70 37.43
C ASP A 34 -62.65 -24.68 36.11
N TYR A 35 -63.21 -25.22 35.02
CA TYR A 35 -62.59 -25.19 33.71
C TYR A 35 -62.42 -23.76 33.16
N LEU A 36 -63.45 -22.92 33.27
CA LEU A 36 -63.39 -21.52 32.85
C LEU A 36 -62.40 -20.71 33.70
N ASN A 37 -62.36 -20.97 35.01
CA ASN A 37 -61.39 -20.34 35.91
C ASN A 37 -59.96 -20.74 35.55
N GLU A 38 -59.71 -22.00 35.23
CA GLU A 38 -58.38 -22.47 34.83
C GLU A 38 -57.95 -21.89 33.49
N MET A 39 -58.84 -21.81 32.49
CA MET A 39 -58.55 -21.10 31.24
C MET A 39 -58.26 -19.61 31.47
N ARG A 40 -58.99 -18.96 32.37
CA ARG A 40 -58.76 -17.55 32.74
C ARG A 40 -57.40 -17.37 33.42
N ASN A 41 -57.00 -18.32 34.27
CA ASN A 41 -55.69 -18.35 34.93
C ASN A 41 -54.55 -18.53 33.91
N GLN A 42 -54.69 -19.49 32.99
CA GLN A 42 -53.70 -19.72 31.92
C GLN A 42 -53.54 -18.49 31.02
N SER A 43 -54.65 -17.85 30.65
CA SER A 43 -54.61 -16.61 29.88
C SER A 43 -53.94 -15.46 30.66
N ALA A 44 -54.21 -15.33 31.96
CA ALA A 44 -53.54 -14.34 32.80
C ALA A 44 -52.04 -14.59 32.93
N ALA A 45 -51.62 -15.86 33.04
CA ALA A 45 -50.20 -16.24 33.04
C ALA A 45 -49.54 -15.90 31.70
N PHE A 46 -50.19 -16.20 30.58
CA PHE A 46 -49.70 -15.84 29.24
C PHE A 46 -49.51 -14.32 29.08
N HIS A 47 -50.48 -13.51 29.50
CA HIS A 47 -50.38 -12.05 29.45
C HIS A 47 -49.21 -11.53 30.31
N ALA A 48 -49.07 -12.09 31.51
CA ALA A 48 -48.00 -11.70 32.43
C ALA A 48 -46.61 -12.12 31.92
N ASP A 49 -46.48 -13.29 31.27
CA ASP A 49 -45.23 -13.72 30.62
C ASP A 49 -44.88 -12.87 29.40
N ALA A 50 -45.85 -12.56 28.54
CA ALA A 50 -45.63 -11.70 27.38
C ALA A 50 -45.14 -10.30 27.81
N TYR A 51 -45.76 -9.73 28.84
CA TYR A 51 -45.30 -8.49 29.45
C TYR A 51 -43.90 -8.64 30.06
N ASN A 52 -43.64 -9.70 30.83
CA ASN A 52 -42.36 -9.90 31.51
C ASN A 52 -41.20 -10.12 30.52
N THR A 53 -41.47 -10.78 29.40
CA THR A 53 -40.50 -10.93 28.30
C THR A 53 -40.19 -9.58 27.65
N ALA A 54 -41.20 -8.76 27.39
CA ALA A 54 -40.99 -7.40 26.89
C ALA A 54 -40.22 -6.52 27.89
N ALA A 55 -40.54 -6.63 29.17
CA ALA A 55 -39.85 -5.94 30.26
C ALA A 55 -38.37 -6.35 30.35
N ARG A 56 -38.06 -7.64 30.26
CA ARG A 56 -36.67 -8.14 30.22
C ARG A 56 -35.89 -7.54 29.06
N THR A 57 -36.42 -7.59 27.84
CA THR A 57 -35.75 -7.01 26.66
C THR A 57 -35.56 -5.52 26.82
N TYR A 58 -36.57 -4.80 27.32
CA TYR A 58 -36.45 -3.36 27.57
C TYR A 58 -35.32 -3.04 28.56
N ILE A 59 -35.23 -3.77 29.67
CA ILE A 59 -34.19 -3.55 30.68
C ILE A 59 -32.81 -3.92 30.12
N ALA A 60 -32.69 -5.02 29.37
CA ALA A 60 -31.44 -5.45 28.75
C ALA A 60 -30.91 -4.41 27.75
N ASP A 61 -31.77 -3.91 26.85
CA ASP A 61 -31.42 -2.88 25.86
C ASP A 61 -31.06 -1.52 26.51
N ASN A 62 -31.58 -1.26 27.70
CA ASN A 62 -31.39 -0.02 28.43
C ASN A 62 -30.44 -0.18 29.62
N ASN A 63 -29.71 -1.30 29.72
CA ASN A 63 -28.97 -1.68 30.93
C ASN A 63 -28.00 -0.57 31.35
N ALA A 64 -27.12 -0.10 30.46
CA ALA A 64 -26.16 0.97 30.74
C ALA A 64 -26.81 2.29 31.23
N ARG A 65 -27.94 2.69 30.63
CA ARG A 65 -28.70 3.90 31.01
C ARG A 65 -29.32 3.73 32.40
N LEU A 66 -29.92 2.58 32.68
CA LEU A 66 -30.54 2.26 33.97
C LEU A 66 -29.48 2.11 35.07
N HIS A 67 -28.30 1.58 34.73
CA HIS A 67 -27.15 1.48 35.62
C HIS A 67 -26.50 2.83 35.95
N SER A 68 -26.67 3.87 35.15
CA SER A 68 -26.13 5.22 35.45
C SER A 68 -27.19 6.18 35.98
N GLY A 69 -28.47 5.84 35.85
CA GLY A 69 -29.59 6.66 36.31
C GLY A 69 -29.92 6.51 37.79
N THR A 70 -30.86 7.34 38.24
CA THR A 70 -31.47 7.24 39.58
C THR A 70 -32.36 6.00 39.66
N LEU A 71 -32.14 5.18 40.69
CA LEU A 71 -32.95 4.01 41.02
C LEU A 71 -33.54 4.18 42.44
N PRO A 72 -34.74 3.63 42.73
CA PRO A 72 -35.53 2.77 41.85
C PRO A 72 -36.20 3.53 40.70
N ALA A 73 -36.36 2.85 39.56
CA ALA A 73 -37.02 3.39 38.37
C ALA A 73 -38.16 2.46 37.93
N THR A 74 -39.24 3.03 37.40
CA THR A 74 -40.44 2.28 37.02
C THR A 74 -40.86 2.55 35.59
N PHE A 75 -41.45 1.55 34.94
CA PHE A 75 -42.10 1.69 33.63
C PHE A 75 -43.37 0.82 33.56
N THR A 76 -44.27 1.16 32.64
CA THR A 76 -45.60 0.52 32.53
C THR A 76 -45.80 -0.22 31.20
N ALA A 77 -46.84 -1.04 31.11
CA ALA A 77 -47.23 -1.71 29.86
C ALA A 77 -47.50 -0.73 28.71
N ASP A 78 -48.14 0.40 28.98
CA ASP A 78 -48.38 1.42 27.94
C ASP A 78 -47.07 2.03 27.44
N GLU A 79 -46.05 2.15 28.30
CA GLU A 79 -44.72 2.61 27.89
C GLU A 79 -44.01 1.60 26.99
N LEU A 80 -44.07 0.30 27.33
CA LEU A 80 -43.51 -0.76 26.49
C LEU A 80 -44.20 -0.84 25.13
N ILE A 81 -45.52 -0.60 25.07
CA ILE A 81 -46.26 -0.54 23.80
C ILE A 81 -45.78 0.65 22.97
N ARG A 82 -45.72 1.86 23.55
CA ARG A 82 -45.24 3.06 22.85
C ARG A 82 -43.82 2.90 22.32
N LYS A 83 -42.97 2.16 23.04
CA LYS A 83 -41.57 1.90 22.66
C LYS A 83 -41.40 0.67 21.75
N GLY A 84 -42.48 -0.05 21.42
CA GLY A 84 -42.45 -1.19 20.51
C GLY A 84 -42.01 -2.53 21.11
N TYR A 85 -41.85 -2.62 22.44
CA TYR A 85 -41.47 -3.85 23.13
C TYR A 85 -42.66 -4.81 23.37
N LEU A 86 -43.88 -4.28 23.49
CA LEU A 86 -45.09 -5.07 23.78
C LEU A 86 -46.17 -4.87 22.71
N LYS A 87 -46.78 -5.97 22.24
CA LYS A 87 -47.80 -5.96 21.18
C LYS A 87 -49.23 -5.85 21.74
N GLY A 88 -49.58 -4.69 22.30
CA GLY A 88 -50.97 -4.36 22.64
C GLY A 88 -51.60 -5.08 23.84
N LEU A 89 -50.85 -5.94 24.55
CA LEU A 89 -51.32 -6.70 25.72
C LEU A 89 -51.19 -5.90 27.04
N ASN A 90 -51.86 -4.75 27.17
CA ASN A 90 -51.69 -3.89 28.35
C ASN A 90 -52.50 -4.30 29.60
N ARG A 91 -53.44 -5.24 29.47
CA ARG A 91 -54.29 -5.71 30.57
C ARG A 91 -54.45 -7.23 30.54
N SER A 92 -54.60 -7.83 31.72
CA SER A 92 -54.92 -9.25 31.90
C SER A 92 -56.43 -9.53 31.73
N PRO A 93 -56.85 -10.80 31.66
CA PRO A 93 -58.28 -11.20 31.73
C PRO A 93 -59.01 -10.80 33.02
N PHE A 94 -58.27 -10.36 34.04
CA PHE A 94 -58.81 -9.80 35.29
C PHE A 94 -58.87 -8.26 35.27
N GLY A 95 -58.59 -7.64 34.12
CA GLY A 95 -58.55 -6.19 33.96
C GLY A 95 -57.35 -5.50 34.60
N GLN A 96 -56.40 -6.26 35.16
CA GLN A 96 -55.20 -5.74 35.81
C GLN A 96 -54.18 -5.32 34.75
N SER A 97 -53.55 -4.16 34.88
CA SER A 97 -52.40 -3.74 34.06
C SER A 97 -51.09 -4.15 34.71
N TYR A 98 -49.95 -3.84 34.10
CA TYR A 98 -48.62 -4.24 34.58
C TYR A 98 -47.68 -3.05 34.73
N THR A 99 -46.90 -3.08 35.80
CA THR A 99 -45.82 -2.13 36.07
C THR A 99 -44.58 -2.90 36.52
N THR A 100 -43.41 -2.45 36.09
CA THR A 100 -42.13 -3.01 36.50
C THR A 100 -41.31 -1.94 37.18
N GLY A 101 -40.79 -2.27 38.35
CA GLY A 101 -39.84 -1.46 39.08
C GLY A 101 -38.47 -2.12 39.03
N ILE A 102 -37.43 -1.29 38.97
CA ILE A 102 -36.04 -1.72 38.86
C ILE A 102 -35.29 -1.14 40.05
N ARG A 103 -34.50 -1.96 40.72
CA ARG A 103 -33.57 -1.51 41.77
C ARG A 103 -32.15 -1.98 41.47
N ARG A 104 -31.21 -1.46 42.24
CA ARG A 104 -29.83 -1.97 42.29
C ARG A 104 -29.69 -2.85 43.51
N ASN A 105 -29.24 -4.09 43.31
CA ASN A 105 -28.82 -4.93 44.43
C ASN A 105 -27.58 -4.31 45.09
N THR A 106 -27.67 -4.04 46.40
CA THR A 106 -26.59 -3.37 47.16
C THR A 106 -25.35 -4.23 47.35
N SER A 107 -25.48 -5.56 47.25
CA SER A 107 -24.41 -6.52 47.47
C SER A 107 -23.69 -6.91 46.18
N THR A 108 -24.41 -7.01 45.06
CA THR A 108 -23.84 -7.45 43.77
C THR A 108 -23.69 -6.33 42.76
N GLY A 109 -24.31 -5.17 42.98
CA GLY A 109 -24.33 -4.04 42.05
C GLY A 109 -25.20 -4.25 40.80
N ARG A 110 -25.71 -5.47 40.58
CA ARG A 110 -26.56 -5.84 39.44
C ARG A 110 -27.96 -5.21 39.54
N LEU A 111 -28.61 -5.02 38.39
CA LEU A 111 -30.03 -4.66 38.37
C LEU A 111 -30.86 -5.86 38.80
N GLU A 112 -31.92 -5.57 39.53
CA GLU A 112 -33.01 -6.49 39.83
C GLU A 112 -34.30 -5.79 39.43
N ALA A 113 -35.28 -6.55 38.94
CA ALA A 113 -36.57 -5.99 38.61
C ALA A 113 -37.70 -6.84 39.16
N LEU A 114 -38.75 -6.16 39.58
CA LEU A 114 -39.99 -6.75 40.04
C LEU A 114 -41.11 -6.20 39.17
N THR A 115 -41.85 -7.10 38.54
CA THR A 115 -43.12 -6.79 37.90
C THR A 115 -44.24 -7.08 38.88
N CYS A 116 -45.22 -6.19 38.97
CA CYS A 116 -46.50 -6.53 39.57
C CYS A 116 -47.65 -6.07 38.68
N SER A 117 -48.76 -6.81 38.71
CA SER A 117 -49.99 -6.32 38.13
C SER A 117 -50.68 -5.32 39.08
N THR A 118 -51.49 -4.41 38.52
CA THR A 118 -52.16 -3.33 39.26
C THR A 118 -53.54 -3.01 38.67
N GLY A 119 -54.47 -2.56 39.53
CA GLY A 119 -55.84 -2.24 39.13
C GLY A 119 -56.64 -3.50 38.75
N GLY A 120 -57.87 -3.34 38.26
CA GLY A 120 -58.72 -4.48 37.90
C GLY A 120 -59.31 -5.23 39.10
N GLU A 121 -59.75 -6.46 38.86
CA GLU A 121 -60.35 -7.33 39.87
C GLU A 121 -59.28 -7.98 40.75
N ASN A 122 -59.51 -8.08 42.06
CA ASN A 122 -58.63 -8.84 42.96
C ASN A 122 -58.77 -10.34 42.68
N ILE A 123 -57.65 -10.99 42.33
CA ILE A 123 -57.60 -12.43 42.07
C ILE A 123 -57.59 -13.17 43.41
N LYS A 124 -58.39 -14.24 43.52
CA LYS A 124 -58.46 -15.08 44.73
C LYS A 124 -57.12 -15.77 45.00
N ASP A 125 -56.82 -16.07 46.27
CA ASP A 125 -55.53 -16.59 46.72
C ASP A 125 -55.16 -17.95 46.07
N ASP A 126 -56.14 -18.79 45.75
CA ASP A 126 -55.99 -20.06 45.04
C ASP A 126 -55.64 -19.85 43.55
N ALA A 127 -56.38 -18.98 42.87
CA ALA A 127 -56.14 -18.61 41.48
C ALA A 127 -54.78 -17.90 41.30
N LEU A 128 -54.38 -17.04 42.23
CA LEU A 128 -53.06 -16.40 42.22
C LEU A 128 -51.92 -17.41 42.24
N ARG A 129 -52.04 -18.46 43.07
CA ARG A 129 -51.04 -19.53 43.14
C ARG A 129 -51.00 -20.35 41.86
N SER A 130 -52.16 -20.65 41.26
CA SER A 130 -52.25 -21.31 39.96
C SER A 130 -51.55 -20.50 38.87
N ILE A 131 -51.93 -19.22 38.69
CA ILE A 131 -51.32 -18.32 37.70
C ILE A 131 -49.81 -18.22 37.89
N ALA A 132 -49.38 -18.01 39.13
CA ALA A 132 -47.95 -17.88 39.43
C ALA A 132 -47.17 -19.15 39.10
N SER A 133 -47.78 -20.34 39.26
CA SER A 133 -47.16 -21.64 38.92
C SER A 133 -47.03 -21.90 37.42
N LEU A 134 -47.83 -21.20 36.60
CA LEU A 134 -47.82 -21.33 35.15
C LEU A 134 -46.79 -20.40 34.47
N LEU A 135 -46.18 -19.46 35.21
CA LEU A 135 -45.23 -18.50 34.65
C LEU A 135 -43.85 -19.12 34.44
N PRO A 136 -43.22 -18.93 33.25
CA PRO A 136 -41.87 -19.42 33.00
C PRO A 136 -40.84 -18.53 33.72
N GLY A 137 -40.50 -18.89 34.95
CA GLY A 137 -39.48 -18.22 35.76
C GLY A 137 -39.88 -18.05 37.22
N LEU A 138 -39.41 -16.97 37.86
CA LEU A 138 -39.70 -16.63 39.25
C LEU A 138 -41.09 -15.96 39.37
N GLY A 139 -42.14 -16.69 38.95
CA GLY A 139 -43.53 -16.29 39.12
C GLY A 139 -43.96 -16.24 40.59
N GLY A 140 -44.87 -15.33 40.91
CA GLY A 140 -45.36 -15.08 42.26
C GLY A 140 -46.62 -14.23 42.29
N PHE A 141 -46.99 -13.77 43.48
CA PHE A 141 -48.16 -12.95 43.72
C PHE A 141 -47.94 -11.99 44.90
N ILE A 142 -48.77 -10.96 44.99
CA ILE A 142 -48.78 -10.02 46.12
C ILE A 142 -49.73 -10.56 47.18
N GLY A 143 -49.16 -10.89 48.35
CA GLY A 143 -49.93 -11.32 49.51
C GLY A 143 -50.75 -10.18 50.13
N LYS A 144 -51.69 -10.53 51.03
CA LYS A 144 -52.52 -9.54 51.76
C LYS A 144 -51.73 -8.57 52.62
N ASN A 145 -50.50 -8.94 53.00
CA ASN A 145 -49.55 -8.10 53.73
C ASN A 145 -48.75 -7.14 52.82
N GLY A 146 -49.01 -7.14 51.50
CA GLY A 146 -48.31 -6.29 50.52
C GLY A 146 -46.95 -6.82 50.08
N THR A 147 -46.55 -8.02 50.51
CA THR A 147 -45.27 -8.63 50.14
C THR A 147 -45.42 -9.45 48.85
N ALA A 148 -44.47 -9.30 47.92
CA ALA A 148 -44.38 -10.14 46.74
C ALA A 148 -43.78 -11.50 47.12
N THR A 149 -44.47 -12.59 46.82
CA THR A 149 -44.08 -13.94 47.24
C THR A 149 -44.14 -14.88 46.05
N GLY A 150 -43.06 -15.64 45.84
CA GLY A 150 -42.99 -16.67 44.81
C GLY A 150 -43.88 -17.87 45.10
N VAL A 151 -44.20 -18.65 44.07
CA VAL A 151 -44.91 -19.93 44.23
C VAL A 151 -44.17 -20.81 45.26
N PHE A 152 -44.92 -21.46 46.15
CA PHE A 152 -44.41 -22.28 47.25
C PHE A 152 -43.44 -21.56 48.22
N GLY A 153 -43.37 -20.23 48.19
CA GLY A 153 -42.46 -19.46 49.05
C GLY A 153 -41.00 -19.48 48.58
N GLY A 154 -40.73 -19.80 47.32
CA GLY A 154 -39.38 -19.88 46.77
C GLY A 154 -38.58 -18.57 46.79
N TRP A 155 -39.26 -17.42 46.90
CA TRP A 155 -38.65 -16.11 47.11
C TRP A 155 -39.66 -15.16 47.77
N THR A 156 -39.17 -14.11 48.41
CA THR A 156 -39.99 -12.99 48.89
C THR A 156 -39.29 -11.68 48.61
N ASP A 157 -40.05 -10.64 48.25
CA ASP A 157 -39.52 -9.31 48.04
C ASP A 157 -40.56 -8.23 48.38
N LYS A 158 -40.10 -6.98 48.59
CA LYS A 158 -40.94 -5.85 48.96
C LYS A 158 -41.12 -4.92 47.76
N PRO A 159 -42.33 -4.76 47.22
CA PRO A 159 -42.59 -3.87 46.09
C PRO A 159 -42.06 -2.44 46.27
N GLY A 160 -42.11 -1.91 47.50
CA GLY A 160 -41.58 -0.58 47.83
C GLY A 160 -40.10 -0.39 47.51
N ASP A 161 -39.28 -1.45 47.61
CA ASP A 161 -37.84 -1.37 47.31
C ASP A 161 -37.55 -1.17 45.81
N TYR A 162 -38.54 -1.45 44.96
CA TYR A 162 -38.51 -1.22 43.52
C TYR A 162 -39.27 0.04 43.10
N GLY A 163 -39.71 0.86 44.06
CA GLY A 163 -40.54 2.05 43.79
C GLY A 163 -41.98 1.70 43.40
N LEU A 164 -42.46 0.50 43.73
CA LEU A 164 -43.79 0.04 43.36
C LEU A 164 -44.78 0.09 44.54
N SER A 165 -46.05 0.34 44.21
CA SER A 165 -47.18 0.20 45.13
C SER A 165 -48.14 -0.86 44.57
N CYS A 166 -48.04 -2.09 45.08
CA CYS A 166 -48.84 -3.22 44.62
C CYS A 166 -49.71 -3.73 45.79
N ASN A 167 -51.00 -3.94 45.53
CA ASN A 167 -51.96 -4.42 46.53
C ASN A 167 -52.12 -5.94 46.46
N GLY A 168 -52.59 -6.55 47.55
CA GLY A 168 -52.96 -7.97 47.55
C GLY A 168 -53.96 -8.31 46.44
N GLY A 169 -53.95 -9.54 45.92
CA GLY A 169 -54.82 -9.94 44.80
C GLY A 169 -54.20 -9.79 43.41
N HIS A 170 -52.87 -9.57 43.32
CA HIS A 170 -52.16 -9.26 42.08
C HIS A 170 -51.00 -10.22 41.82
N ILE A 171 -50.64 -10.38 40.55
CA ILE A 171 -49.53 -11.21 40.05
C ILE A 171 -48.21 -10.46 40.31
N ALA A 172 -47.15 -11.19 40.65
CA ALA A 172 -45.81 -10.65 40.80
C ALA A 172 -44.79 -11.53 40.07
N ILE A 173 -43.76 -10.93 39.46
CA ILE A 173 -42.70 -11.68 38.76
C ILE A 173 -41.37 -11.01 39.06
N VAL A 174 -40.39 -11.79 39.50
CA VAL A 174 -39.03 -11.31 39.74
C VAL A 174 -38.13 -11.62 38.55
N MET A 175 -37.27 -10.68 38.19
CA MET A 175 -36.23 -10.79 37.17
C MET A 175 -34.88 -10.46 37.82
N MET A 176 -33.95 -11.41 37.80
CA MET A 176 -32.69 -11.33 38.55
C MET A 176 -31.53 -11.85 37.70
N GLY A 177 -30.32 -11.37 37.98
CA GLY A 177 -29.09 -12.00 37.49
C GLY A 177 -28.90 -11.92 35.98
N ASP A 178 -28.76 -13.08 35.32
CA ASP A 178 -28.40 -13.18 33.90
C ASP A 178 -29.58 -12.82 32.97
N ASP A 179 -30.82 -12.81 33.48
CA ASP A 179 -32.03 -12.39 32.75
C ASP A 179 -31.98 -10.92 32.27
N LEU A 180 -31.12 -10.11 32.88
CA LEU A 180 -31.02 -8.67 32.64
C LEU A 180 -29.67 -8.25 32.02
N GLN A 181 -28.81 -9.20 31.63
CA GLN A 181 -27.50 -8.89 31.03
C GLN A 181 -27.61 -8.57 29.53
N GLU A 182 -26.70 -7.70 29.04
CA GLU A 182 -26.61 -7.28 27.64
C GLU A 182 -26.33 -8.49 26.72
N SER A 183 -27.19 -8.72 25.72
CA SER A 183 -27.02 -9.81 24.75
C SER A 183 -26.09 -9.48 23.58
N ASP A 184 -25.54 -8.27 23.52
CA ASP A 184 -24.90 -7.75 22.30
C ASP A 184 -23.38 -7.91 22.30
N ARG A 185 -22.93 -9.18 22.29
CA ARG A 185 -21.58 -9.48 21.81
C ARG A 185 -21.67 -9.69 20.31
N LEU A 186 -20.74 -9.12 19.55
CA LEU A 186 -20.58 -9.42 18.11
C LEU A 186 -20.17 -10.89 17.96
N TYR A 187 -21.15 -11.78 17.99
CA TYR A 187 -21.03 -13.22 17.87
C TYR A 187 -21.98 -13.67 16.77
N ARG A 188 -21.42 -13.91 15.58
CA ARG A 188 -22.19 -14.19 14.36
C ARG A 188 -21.70 -15.45 13.68
N PHE A 189 -22.64 -16.32 13.35
CA PHE A 189 -22.41 -17.47 12.48
C PHE A 189 -22.87 -17.14 11.07
N GLN A 190 -22.37 -17.91 10.10
CA GLN A 190 -22.92 -17.86 8.75
C GLN A 190 -24.36 -18.40 8.78
N VAL A 191 -25.31 -17.65 8.21
CA VAL A 191 -26.70 -18.12 8.03
C VAL A 191 -26.92 -18.45 6.55
N PRO A 192 -26.97 -19.74 6.16
CA PRO A 192 -27.18 -20.15 4.78
C PRO A 192 -28.51 -19.62 4.21
N GLY A 193 -28.50 -19.17 2.95
CA GLY A 193 -29.69 -18.68 2.27
C GLY A 193 -30.21 -17.30 2.74
N ARG A 194 -29.55 -16.66 3.72
CA ARG A 194 -29.93 -15.36 4.29
C ARG A 194 -28.75 -14.36 4.25
N PRO A 195 -28.34 -13.87 3.06
CA PRO A 195 -27.16 -13.03 2.91
C PRO A 195 -27.25 -11.72 3.71
N GLU A 196 -28.45 -11.18 3.92
CA GLU A 196 -28.69 -9.97 4.70
C GLU A 196 -28.28 -10.13 6.17
N LEU A 197 -28.37 -11.35 6.72
CA LEU A 197 -27.92 -11.67 8.08
C LEU A 197 -26.40 -11.87 8.17
N ASN A 198 -25.72 -11.91 7.02
CA ASN A 198 -24.28 -12.07 6.94
C ASN A 198 -23.56 -10.76 6.55
N GLN A 199 -24.28 -9.63 6.55
CA GLN A 199 -23.75 -8.33 6.17
C GLN A 199 -23.83 -7.34 7.34
N MET A 200 -22.83 -6.46 7.43
CA MET A 200 -22.92 -5.28 8.29
C MET A 200 -23.60 -4.17 7.51
N ASN A 201 -24.69 -3.61 8.04
CA ASN A 201 -25.42 -2.50 7.40
C ASN A 201 -24.91 -1.12 7.86
N THR A 202 -23.93 -1.09 8.77
CA THR A 202 -23.29 0.12 9.27
C THR A 202 -21.81 -0.14 9.53
N ALA A 203 -21.04 0.94 9.73
CA ALA A 203 -19.62 0.85 10.05
C ALA A 203 -19.39 0.25 11.44
N ILE A 204 -18.34 -0.55 11.60
CA ILE A 204 -17.85 -1.00 12.91
C ILE A 204 -16.82 0.03 13.39
N ASN A 205 -17.09 0.67 14.52
CA ASN A 205 -16.10 1.48 15.21
C ASN A 205 -15.40 0.64 16.28
N MET A 206 -14.11 0.38 16.11
CA MET A 206 -13.32 -0.42 17.06
C MET A 206 -12.93 0.36 18.32
N GLY A 207 -13.16 1.67 18.40
CA GLY A 207 -12.83 2.49 19.58
C GLY A 207 -11.35 2.50 19.94
N GLY A 208 -10.46 2.24 18.98
CA GLY A 208 -9.02 2.10 19.21
C GLY A 208 -8.54 0.68 19.52
N ASN A 209 -9.44 -0.31 19.53
CA ASN A 209 -9.09 -1.72 19.73
C ASN A 209 -8.59 -2.39 18.43
N ASN A 210 -7.92 -3.53 18.61
CA ASN A 210 -7.29 -4.28 17.53
C ASN A 210 -8.29 -5.22 16.82
N LEU A 211 -8.02 -5.49 15.54
CA LEU A 211 -8.57 -6.62 14.80
C LEU A 211 -7.46 -7.68 14.68
N ASN A 212 -7.49 -8.71 15.53
CA ASN A 212 -6.48 -9.76 15.55
C ASN A 212 -6.89 -10.97 14.71
N ASN A 213 -5.92 -11.66 14.11
CA ASN A 213 -6.11 -12.93 13.38
C ASN A 213 -7.15 -12.88 12.23
N ALA A 214 -7.29 -11.73 11.56
CA ALA A 214 -8.09 -11.66 10.34
C ALA A 214 -7.40 -12.44 9.21
N GLY A 215 -8.14 -13.30 8.49
CA GLY A 215 -7.62 -14.02 7.33
C GLY A 215 -7.35 -13.08 6.14
N ASN A 216 -8.41 -12.69 5.42
CA ASN A 216 -8.33 -11.69 4.36
C ASN A 216 -9.18 -10.46 4.73
N VAL A 217 -8.60 -9.27 4.59
CA VAL A 217 -9.33 -7.99 4.70
C VAL A 217 -9.50 -7.43 3.30
N ASN A 218 -10.67 -7.67 2.69
CA ASN A 218 -11.01 -7.17 1.36
C ASN A 218 -11.83 -5.88 1.51
N GLY A 219 -11.27 -4.74 1.12
CA GLY A 219 -11.92 -3.43 1.18
C GLY A 219 -11.67 -2.60 -0.07
N GLN A 220 -12.49 -1.58 -0.30
CA GLN A 220 -12.32 -0.66 -1.44
C GLN A 220 -11.15 0.31 -1.25
N SER A 221 -10.87 0.71 0.00
CA SER A 221 -9.80 1.61 0.37
C SER A 221 -9.37 1.38 1.82
N ALA A 222 -8.13 1.71 2.17
CA ALA A 222 -7.64 1.73 3.53
C ALA A 222 -6.93 3.06 3.82
N THR A 223 -7.19 3.64 5.00
CA THR A 223 -6.45 4.80 5.53
C THR A 223 -5.89 4.41 6.88
N LEU A 224 -4.56 4.41 7.01
CA LEU A 224 -3.85 3.96 8.20
C LEU A 224 -3.05 5.13 8.76
N LYS A 225 -3.11 5.33 10.09
CA LYS A 225 -2.41 6.44 10.77
C LYS A 225 -0.97 6.11 11.16
N GLY A 226 -0.62 4.83 11.19
CA GLY A 226 0.71 4.33 11.54
C GLY A 226 1.33 3.53 10.40
N ASP A 227 2.36 2.76 10.75
CA ASP A 227 3.13 1.96 9.80
C ASP A 227 2.35 0.76 9.25
N VAL A 228 2.79 0.28 8.08
CA VAL A 228 2.32 -0.96 7.46
C VAL A 228 3.48 -1.94 7.40
N THR A 229 3.38 -3.03 8.15
CA THR A 229 4.43 -4.06 8.23
C THR A 229 3.95 -5.35 7.59
N SER A 230 4.80 -5.98 6.78
CA SER A 230 4.62 -7.34 6.30
C SER A 230 5.82 -8.17 6.73
N GLU A 231 5.59 -9.27 7.44
CA GLU A 231 6.68 -10.11 7.95
C GLU A 231 7.27 -10.99 6.85
N ASN A 232 6.42 -11.64 6.04
CA ASN A 232 6.82 -12.59 5.00
C ASN A 232 6.06 -12.38 3.67
N GLY A 233 5.42 -11.22 3.49
CA GLY A 233 4.59 -10.91 2.33
C GLY A 233 5.14 -9.77 1.49
N TRP A 234 4.60 -9.65 0.27
CA TRP A 234 4.90 -8.55 -0.63
C TRP A 234 3.88 -7.41 -0.45
N LEU A 235 4.33 -6.17 -0.55
CA LEU A 235 3.43 -5.03 -0.80
C LEU A 235 3.13 -4.98 -2.30
N ILE A 236 1.94 -5.46 -2.68
CA ILE A 236 1.55 -5.60 -4.08
C ILE A 236 0.60 -4.48 -4.49
N THR A 237 0.94 -3.74 -5.54
CA THR A 237 0.03 -2.82 -6.24
C THR A 237 -0.36 -3.41 -7.59
N LYS A 238 -1.55 -3.05 -8.09
CA LYS A 238 -2.05 -3.48 -9.40
C LYS A 238 -2.35 -2.27 -10.28
N ASN A 239 -2.38 -2.50 -11.59
CA ASN A 239 -2.63 -1.49 -12.62
C ASN A 239 -1.50 -0.44 -12.70
N ASP A 240 -1.83 0.78 -13.13
CA ASP A 240 -0.89 1.85 -13.45
C ASP A 240 -0.48 2.73 -12.24
N LYS A 241 -0.79 2.27 -11.02
CA LYS A 241 -0.52 2.97 -9.76
C LYS A 241 0.49 2.22 -8.90
N GLY A 242 1.10 2.95 -7.97
CA GLY A 242 2.06 2.42 -7.02
C GLY A 242 2.00 3.20 -5.70
N TRP A 243 3.16 3.40 -5.09
CA TRP A 243 3.29 4.19 -3.88
C TRP A 243 3.35 5.69 -4.21
N LYS A 244 2.56 6.52 -3.52
CA LYS A 244 2.58 7.97 -3.67
C LYS A 244 2.51 8.64 -2.31
N ASN A 245 3.37 9.62 -2.09
CA ASN A 245 3.24 10.57 -0.99
C ASN A 245 2.35 11.74 -1.44
N ILE A 246 1.21 11.93 -0.79
CA ILE A 246 0.24 12.98 -1.16
C ILE A 246 0.81 14.37 -0.87
N THR A 247 1.39 14.57 0.31
CA THR A 247 1.94 15.87 0.75
C THR A 247 3.01 16.43 -0.18
N TYR A 248 3.93 15.58 -0.64
CA TYR A 248 5.05 15.99 -1.48
C TYR A 248 4.85 15.70 -2.98
N GLY A 249 3.76 15.02 -3.34
CA GLY A 249 3.42 14.66 -4.72
C GLY A 249 4.36 13.64 -5.39
N GLY A 250 5.38 13.14 -4.68
CA GLY A 250 6.35 12.15 -5.17
C GLY A 250 5.90 10.70 -4.94
N GLY A 251 6.66 9.73 -5.45
CA GLY A 251 6.28 8.32 -5.38
C GLY A 251 6.98 7.44 -6.40
N PHE A 252 6.52 6.19 -6.51
CA PHE A 252 6.89 5.23 -7.54
C PHE A 252 5.66 4.65 -8.22
N THR A 253 5.71 4.52 -9.55
CA THR A 253 4.65 3.87 -10.33
C THR A 253 5.21 3.07 -11.51
N MET A 254 4.40 2.18 -12.07
CA MET A 254 4.69 1.42 -13.29
C MET A 254 3.50 1.58 -14.24
N THR A 255 3.73 2.25 -15.38
CA THR A 255 2.70 2.43 -16.43
C THR A 255 2.95 1.53 -17.64
N ASP A 256 4.00 0.72 -17.60
CA ASP A 256 4.33 -0.34 -18.55
C ASP A 256 5.08 -1.47 -17.83
N SER A 257 5.37 -2.55 -18.56
CA SER A 257 6.06 -3.73 -18.03
C SER A 257 7.58 -3.57 -17.90
N GLN A 258 8.14 -2.43 -18.31
CA GLN A 258 9.59 -2.27 -18.47
C GLN A 258 10.20 -1.33 -17.43
N TRP A 259 9.43 -0.35 -16.93
CA TRP A 259 9.99 0.78 -16.19
C TRP A 259 9.25 1.12 -14.90
N ILE A 260 10.03 1.31 -13.84
CA ILE A 260 9.61 2.03 -12.63
C ILE A 260 9.86 3.52 -12.85
N ARG A 261 8.87 4.34 -12.51
CA ARG A 261 8.89 5.79 -12.71
C ARG A 261 8.70 6.51 -11.39
N ALA A 262 9.48 7.56 -11.19
CA ALA A 262 9.22 8.50 -10.12
C ALA A 262 7.97 9.34 -10.44
N VAL A 263 7.03 9.40 -9.50
CA VAL A 263 5.79 10.16 -9.67
C VAL A 263 6.09 11.67 -9.62
N GLY A 264 5.46 12.45 -10.50
CA GLY A 264 5.60 13.90 -10.53
C GLY A 264 6.97 14.40 -11.01
N GLY A 265 7.74 13.58 -11.73
CA GLY A 265 9.07 13.94 -12.25
C GLY A 265 10.12 14.16 -11.16
N LYS A 266 9.89 13.62 -9.95
CA LYS A 266 10.82 13.76 -8.83
C LYS A 266 12.07 12.89 -9.01
N GLY A 267 13.20 13.31 -8.44
CA GLY A 267 14.42 12.52 -8.40
C GLY A 267 14.42 11.46 -7.29
N ILE A 268 15.36 10.52 -7.36
CA ILE A 268 15.63 9.52 -6.31
C ILE A 268 17.01 9.85 -5.73
N ILE A 269 17.09 10.09 -4.42
CA ILE A 269 18.34 10.22 -3.68
C ILE A 269 18.51 9.02 -2.76
N THR A 270 19.71 8.44 -2.73
CA THR A 270 20.09 7.36 -1.82
C THR A 270 21.46 7.67 -1.25
N THR A 271 21.72 7.27 0.00
CA THR A 271 23.05 7.34 0.62
C THR A 271 23.91 6.12 0.25
N GLY A 272 23.33 5.10 -0.38
CA GLY A 272 24.00 3.90 -0.85
C GLY A 272 24.03 3.79 -2.38
N GLU A 273 24.19 2.57 -2.89
CA GLU A 273 24.23 2.30 -4.33
C GLU A 273 22.81 2.08 -4.89
N ILE A 274 22.53 2.63 -6.08
CA ILE A 274 21.41 2.15 -6.91
C ILE A 274 21.96 1.06 -7.83
N LYS A 275 21.65 -0.21 -7.50
CA LYS A 275 21.90 -1.35 -8.39
C LYS A 275 20.66 -1.60 -9.25
N GLY A 276 20.67 -1.06 -10.47
CA GLY A 276 19.63 -1.29 -11.47
C GLY A 276 20.28 -1.43 -12.84
N GLY A 277 19.55 -2.01 -13.81
CA GLY A 277 20.05 -2.20 -15.18
C GLY A 277 20.29 -0.86 -15.89
N LYS A 278 19.37 -0.45 -16.76
CA LYS A 278 19.48 0.82 -17.50
C LYS A 278 18.94 1.97 -16.66
N VAL A 279 19.78 2.93 -16.29
CA VAL A 279 19.32 4.23 -15.77
C VAL A 279 19.01 5.11 -16.99
N SER A 280 17.73 5.20 -17.36
CA SER A 280 17.27 6.00 -18.51
C SER A 280 16.51 7.23 -18.01
N GLY A 281 17.10 8.41 -18.18
CA GLY A 281 16.48 9.69 -17.85
C GLY A 281 17.51 10.82 -17.86
N GLY A 282 17.22 11.90 -18.60
CA GLY A 282 18.01 13.14 -18.62
C GLY A 282 19.53 12.98 -18.45
N THR A 283 20.06 13.60 -17.40
CA THR A 283 21.48 13.58 -17.03
C THR A 283 21.68 12.76 -15.77
N VAL A 284 22.69 11.89 -15.75
CA VAL A 284 23.19 11.27 -14.52
C VAL A 284 24.26 12.19 -13.93
N ARG A 285 23.98 12.81 -12.79
CA ARG A 285 24.95 13.63 -12.04
C ARG A 285 25.41 12.86 -10.80
N SER A 286 26.71 12.62 -10.69
CA SER A 286 27.36 12.16 -9.45
C SER A 286 28.09 13.36 -8.83
N ASP A 287 27.84 13.66 -7.56
CA ASP A 287 28.65 14.64 -6.82
C ASP A 287 30.02 14.07 -6.42
N GLY A 288 30.20 12.75 -6.57
CA GLY A 288 31.47 12.04 -6.40
C GLY A 288 31.98 11.45 -7.73
N ARG A 289 32.65 10.30 -7.65
CA ARG A 289 33.12 9.58 -8.84
C ARG A 289 31.97 8.85 -9.52
N LEU A 290 32.04 8.73 -10.85
CA LEU A 290 31.26 7.78 -11.64
C LEU A 290 32.21 6.66 -12.07
N SER A 291 31.92 5.42 -11.72
CA SER A 291 32.73 4.24 -12.07
C SER A 291 31.87 3.14 -12.67
N THR A 292 32.36 2.48 -13.71
CA THR A 292 31.73 1.31 -14.35
C THR A 292 32.56 0.07 -14.11
N GLY A 293 31.92 -1.10 -13.91
CA GLY A 293 32.63 -2.38 -13.76
C GLY A 293 33.24 -2.91 -15.05
N GLU A 294 32.73 -2.45 -16.20
CA GLU A 294 33.18 -2.89 -17.53
C GLU A 294 33.66 -1.68 -18.36
N TYR A 295 32.76 -1.01 -19.10
CA TYR A 295 33.09 0.15 -19.94
C TYR A 295 32.10 1.30 -19.76
N LEU A 296 32.58 2.54 -19.92
CA LEU A 296 31.73 3.73 -20.05
C LEU A 296 31.42 3.97 -21.53
N GLN A 297 30.20 3.63 -21.95
CA GLN A 297 29.72 3.88 -23.31
C GLN A 297 29.14 5.28 -23.45
N LEU A 298 29.68 6.07 -24.38
CA LEU A 298 29.19 7.41 -24.73
C LEU A 298 28.38 7.32 -26.02
N ASP A 299 27.05 7.33 -25.93
CA ASP A 299 26.20 7.09 -27.11
C ASP A 299 26.25 8.22 -28.15
N LYS A 300 26.38 9.47 -27.67
CA LYS A 300 26.46 10.64 -28.55
C LYS A 300 27.87 10.80 -29.13
N THR A 301 27.96 10.92 -30.44
CA THR A 301 29.19 11.27 -31.13
C THR A 301 29.37 12.79 -31.21
N ALA A 302 30.64 13.22 -31.23
CA ALA A 302 31.08 14.59 -31.42
C ALA A 302 32.01 14.65 -32.65
N VAL A 303 32.10 15.83 -33.26
CA VAL A 303 32.96 16.06 -34.43
C VAL A 303 34.12 16.94 -34.00
N ALA A 304 35.36 16.47 -34.21
CA ALA A 304 36.54 17.27 -33.89
C ALA A 304 36.50 18.64 -34.58
N ASN A 305 37.04 19.66 -33.92
CA ASN A 305 37.04 21.07 -34.36
C ASN A 305 35.65 21.74 -34.44
N THR A 306 34.61 21.15 -33.83
CA THR A 306 33.29 21.80 -33.73
C THR A 306 33.03 22.35 -32.32
N LYS A 307 32.14 23.34 -32.22
CA LYS A 307 31.83 24.03 -30.96
C LYS A 307 31.25 23.05 -29.92
N CYS A 308 31.68 23.20 -28.68
CA CYS A 308 31.18 22.47 -27.53
C CYS A 308 31.07 23.39 -26.31
N SER A 309 30.28 23.00 -25.32
CA SER A 309 30.15 23.68 -24.04
C SER A 309 29.43 22.76 -23.05
N PRO A 310 29.77 22.81 -21.75
CA PRO A 310 30.92 23.52 -21.18
C PRO A 310 32.26 22.82 -21.49
N ASP A 311 33.36 23.50 -21.19
CA ASP A 311 34.68 22.86 -21.19
C ASP A 311 34.72 21.71 -20.18
N GLY A 312 35.50 20.67 -20.50
CA GLY A 312 35.64 19.46 -19.69
C GLY A 312 34.68 18.31 -20.04
N LEU A 313 33.75 18.50 -20.98
CA LEU A 313 32.95 17.39 -21.50
C LEU A 313 33.86 16.34 -22.16
N VAL A 314 33.55 15.06 -21.93
CA VAL A 314 34.19 13.91 -22.60
C VAL A 314 33.19 13.29 -23.56
N GLY A 315 33.60 13.09 -24.79
CA GLY A 315 32.81 12.51 -25.88
C GLY A 315 33.66 11.54 -26.70
N ARG A 316 33.10 11.10 -27.82
CA ARG A 316 33.85 10.32 -28.82
C ARG A 316 33.49 10.75 -30.23
N ASP A 317 34.38 10.53 -31.18
CA ASP A 317 34.03 10.63 -32.60
C ASP A 317 33.24 9.40 -33.09
N SER A 318 32.86 9.40 -34.36
CA SER A 318 32.12 8.28 -34.97
C SER A 318 32.92 6.97 -35.05
N LYS A 319 34.24 7.02 -34.90
CA LYS A 319 35.15 5.86 -34.91
C LYS A 319 35.49 5.37 -33.50
N GLY A 320 35.08 6.09 -32.46
CA GLY A 320 35.33 5.75 -31.06
C GLY A 320 36.53 6.45 -30.44
N ALA A 321 37.22 7.35 -31.15
CA ALA A 321 38.31 8.12 -30.56
C ALA A 321 37.76 9.11 -29.53
N ILE A 322 38.39 9.17 -28.36
CA ILE A 322 37.98 10.08 -27.28
C ILE A 322 38.22 11.53 -27.69
N LEU A 323 37.20 12.36 -27.49
CA LEU A 323 37.25 13.80 -27.64
C LEU A 323 37.00 14.46 -26.28
N SER A 324 37.65 15.60 -26.05
CA SER A 324 37.41 16.46 -24.90
C SER A 324 37.02 17.85 -25.37
N CYS A 325 36.05 18.47 -24.72
CA CYS A 325 35.73 19.87 -24.96
C CYS A 325 36.76 20.76 -24.25
N GLN A 326 37.53 21.50 -25.03
CA GLN A 326 38.57 22.41 -24.51
C GLN A 326 38.48 23.74 -25.25
N SER A 327 38.44 24.85 -24.53
CA SER A 327 38.31 26.20 -25.10
C SER A 327 37.11 26.32 -26.05
N GLY A 328 36.00 25.66 -25.72
CA GLY A 328 34.76 25.67 -26.49
C GLY A 328 34.80 24.85 -27.78
N VAL A 329 35.80 23.99 -27.99
CA VAL A 329 35.93 23.15 -29.20
C VAL A 329 36.24 21.69 -28.85
N TRP A 330 35.63 20.76 -29.57
CA TRP A 330 35.94 19.33 -29.45
C TRP A 330 37.34 19.05 -30.00
N VAL A 331 38.26 18.61 -29.15
CA VAL A 331 39.63 18.25 -29.51
C VAL A 331 39.91 16.79 -29.19
N GLY A 332 40.67 16.12 -30.05
CA GLY A 332 41.18 14.78 -29.79
C GLY A 332 42.51 14.83 -29.05
N PHE A 333 42.91 13.71 -28.47
CA PHE A 333 44.28 13.53 -27.98
C PHE A 333 45.22 13.40 -29.19
N GLU A 334 45.98 14.45 -29.51
CA GLU A 334 47.03 14.38 -30.54
C GLU A 334 48.40 14.24 -29.89
N SER A 335 49.07 13.10 -30.11
CA SER A 335 50.46 12.91 -29.65
C SER A 335 51.51 13.49 -30.60
N TYR A 336 51.13 13.81 -31.84
CA TYR A 336 51.98 14.43 -32.86
C TYR A 336 51.19 15.44 -33.69
N PRO A 337 51.69 16.68 -33.89
CA PRO A 337 51.03 17.67 -34.74
C PRO A 337 50.89 17.18 -36.18
N VAL A 338 49.67 17.25 -36.72
CA VAL A 338 49.40 16.96 -38.13
C VAL A 338 50.31 17.80 -39.02
N GLY A 339 50.95 17.15 -40.00
CA GLY A 339 51.93 17.80 -40.90
C GLY A 339 53.39 17.54 -40.57
N SER A 340 53.71 17.11 -39.35
CA SER A 340 55.10 16.82 -38.95
C SER A 340 55.65 15.56 -39.64
N PRO A 341 56.86 15.60 -40.22
CA PRO A 341 57.55 14.40 -40.67
C PRO A 341 57.92 13.49 -39.49
N ILE A 342 57.56 12.21 -39.58
CA ILE A 342 57.82 11.19 -38.56
C ILE A 342 58.66 10.07 -39.20
N PRO A 343 59.85 9.75 -38.68
CA PRO A 343 60.60 8.57 -39.10
C PRO A 343 59.82 7.29 -38.85
N TRP A 344 59.68 6.44 -39.87
CA TRP A 344 58.94 5.19 -39.83
C TRP A 344 59.79 4.02 -40.34
N PRO A 345 59.93 2.93 -39.58
CA PRO A 345 60.88 1.86 -39.89
C PRO A 345 60.39 0.88 -40.98
N SER A 346 59.14 0.96 -41.42
CA SER A 346 58.55 0.01 -42.37
C SER A 346 58.24 0.66 -43.72
N ALA A 347 58.23 -0.14 -44.79
CA ALA A 347 57.87 0.30 -46.14
C ALA A 347 56.42 0.82 -46.22
N THR A 348 55.51 0.24 -45.43
CA THR A 348 54.08 0.55 -45.45
C THR A 348 53.71 1.45 -44.26
N PRO A 349 53.15 2.66 -44.48
CA PRO A 349 52.69 3.52 -43.39
C PRO A 349 51.48 2.90 -42.68
N PRO A 350 51.28 3.16 -41.38
CA PRO A 350 50.08 2.75 -40.67
C PRO A 350 48.86 3.51 -41.20
N GLN A 351 47.66 2.97 -40.93
CA GLN A 351 46.41 3.61 -41.33
C GLN A 351 46.31 5.04 -40.77
N GLY A 352 45.90 5.99 -41.61
CA GLY A 352 45.80 7.40 -41.24
C GLY A 352 47.09 8.20 -41.45
N TYR A 353 48.14 7.59 -42.01
CA TYR A 353 49.39 8.26 -42.35
C TYR A 353 49.67 8.17 -43.85
N LEU A 354 50.40 9.15 -44.38
CA LEU A 354 50.85 9.20 -45.78
C LEU A 354 52.38 9.20 -45.83
N LEU A 355 52.95 8.52 -46.84
CA LEU A 355 54.38 8.63 -47.13
C LEU A 355 54.71 10.02 -47.69
N MET A 356 55.83 10.59 -47.26
CA MET A 356 56.34 11.87 -47.76
C MET A 356 57.25 11.63 -48.97
N ASN A 357 56.65 11.19 -50.08
CA ASN A 357 57.32 10.78 -51.32
C ASN A 357 56.99 11.71 -52.51
N GLY A 358 56.59 12.95 -52.25
CA GLY A 358 56.19 13.90 -53.29
C GLY A 358 54.73 13.78 -53.75
N GLN A 359 53.93 12.89 -53.15
CA GLN A 359 52.54 12.68 -53.56
C GLN A 359 51.62 13.87 -53.24
N SER A 360 50.59 14.03 -54.08
CA SER A 360 49.47 14.95 -53.82
C SER A 360 48.44 14.29 -52.90
N PHE A 361 47.71 15.09 -52.12
CA PHE A 361 46.64 14.62 -51.24
C PHE A 361 45.37 15.49 -51.41
N SER A 362 44.23 14.97 -50.97
CA SER A 362 42.96 15.72 -51.01
C SER A 362 42.89 16.71 -49.85
N CYS A 363 42.96 18.02 -50.17
CA CYS A 363 42.83 19.08 -49.18
C CYS A 363 41.46 19.11 -48.47
N SER A 364 40.38 18.73 -49.16
CA SER A 364 39.05 18.63 -48.54
C SER A 364 38.94 17.47 -47.57
N ARG A 365 39.60 16.34 -47.87
CA ARG A 365 39.64 15.17 -46.98
C ARG A 365 40.57 15.36 -45.79
N TYR A 366 41.66 16.12 -45.96
CA TYR A 366 42.69 16.34 -44.94
C TYR A 366 42.94 17.84 -44.69
N PRO A 367 41.96 18.58 -44.15
CA PRO A 367 42.03 20.03 -44.00
C PRO A 367 43.13 20.49 -43.02
N GLN A 368 43.43 19.69 -41.99
CA GLN A 368 44.53 20.00 -41.08
C GLN A 368 45.90 19.81 -41.75
N LEU A 369 46.06 18.78 -42.58
CA LEU A 369 47.27 18.59 -43.36
C LEU A 369 47.43 19.68 -44.43
N ALA A 370 46.33 20.14 -45.02
CA ALA A 370 46.30 21.28 -45.95
C ALA A 370 46.78 22.60 -45.30
N ARG A 371 46.51 22.81 -44.01
CA ARG A 371 47.05 23.97 -43.28
C ARG A 371 48.57 23.92 -43.15
N ALA A 372 49.16 22.72 -43.03
CA ALA A 372 50.61 22.54 -42.97
C ALA A 372 51.27 22.56 -44.37
N TYR A 373 50.60 21.99 -45.38
CA TYR A 373 51.05 21.95 -46.77
C TYR A 373 49.96 22.51 -47.71
N PRO A 374 49.88 23.86 -47.89
CA PRO A 374 48.80 24.52 -48.61
C PRO A 374 48.67 24.16 -50.09
N SER A 375 49.75 23.64 -50.71
CA SER A 375 49.75 23.18 -52.10
C SER A 375 49.06 21.82 -52.31
N CYS A 376 48.53 21.21 -51.23
CA CYS A 376 47.96 19.86 -51.26
C CYS A 376 48.96 18.79 -51.74
N LYS A 377 50.27 19.04 -51.59
CA LYS A 377 51.34 18.15 -52.02
C LYS A 377 52.40 18.04 -50.94
N LEU A 378 52.81 16.80 -50.64
CA LEU A 378 53.87 16.54 -49.67
C LEU A 378 55.25 16.73 -50.32
N PRO A 379 56.28 17.14 -49.55
CA PRO A 379 57.65 17.09 -50.04
C PRO A 379 58.08 15.63 -50.28
N ASP A 380 59.03 15.43 -51.19
CA ASP A 380 59.70 14.13 -51.36
C ASP A 380 60.92 14.09 -50.45
N LEU A 381 60.82 13.34 -49.36
CA LEU A 381 61.87 13.21 -48.36
C LEU A 381 62.70 11.94 -48.51
N ARG A 382 62.56 11.21 -49.62
CA ARG A 382 63.36 10.01 -49.87
C ARG A 382 64.82 10.40 -50.14
N GLY A 383 65.73 9.83 -49.35
CA GLY A 383 67.18 10.05 -49.53
C GLY A 383 67.69 11.42 -49.09
N VAL A 384 66.86 12.25 -48.45
CA VAL A 384 67.26 13.57 -47.92
C VAL A 384 67.31 13.55 -46.39
N PHE A 385 68.17 14.37 -45.80
CA PHE A 385 68.19 14.62 -44.36
C PHE A 385 67.36 15.85 -44.01
N ILE A 386 66.62 15.78 -42.90
CA ILE A 386 65.95 16.95 -42.32
C ILE A 386 66.98 17.71 -41.47
N ARG A 387 67.01 19.04 -41.64
CA ARG A 387 67.85 19.97 -40.90
C ARG A 387 67.01 21.07 -40.26
N GLY A 388 67.56 21.71 -39.23
CA GLY A 388 66.98 22.94 -38.69
C GLY A 388 66.95 24.05 -39.74
N TRP A 389 65.86 24.81 -39.78
CA TRP A 389 65.81 26.09 -40.47
C TRP A 389 66.60 27.11 -39.64
N ASP A 390 67.55 27.81 -40.28
CA ASP A 390 68.45 28.72 -39.58
C ASP A 390 67.71 29.92 -38.96
N ASN A 391 66.63 30.37 -39.60
CA ASN A 391 65.78 31.48 -39.14
C ASN A 391 66.58 32.69 -38.64
N GLY A 392 67.67 33.04 -39.33
CA GLY A 392 68.50 34.20 -39.01
C GLY A 392 69.54 34.00 -37.91
N LYS A 393 69.78 32.76 -37.45
CA LYS A 393 70.85 32.43 -36.48
C LYS A 393 72.25 32.61 -37.07
N GLY A 394 72.40 32.58 -38.39
CA GLY A 394 73.65 32.87 -39.10
C GLY A 394 74.64 31.70 -39.16
N LEU A 395 74.21 30.48 -38.84
CA LEU A 395 75.01 29.26 -39.07
C LEU A 395 74.92 28.80 -40.52
N ASP A 396 73.86 29.23 -41.18
CA ASP A 396 73.61 29.03 -42.59
C ASP A 396 74.06 30.23 -43.43
N GLY A 397 75.08 30.03 -44.27
CA GLY A 397 75.61 31.08 -45.15
C GLY A 397 74.72 31.43 -46.34
N ASP A 398 73.70 30.62 -46.67
CA ASP A 398 72.77 30.90 -47.76
C ASP A 398 71.57 31.71 -47.26
N ARG A 399 71.59 33.02 -47.56
CA ARG A 399 70.54 33.97 -47.17
C ARG A 399 69.21 33.76 -47.92
N ASN A 400 69.21 32.98 -48.99
CA ASN A 400 68.00 32.69 -49.77
C ASN A 400 67.33 31.36 -49.35
N ARG A 401 67.88 30.65 -48.36
CA ARG A 401 67.34 29.38 -47.87
C ARG A 401 65.99 29.56 -47.16
N GLN A 402 65.01 28.77 -47.58
CA GLN A 402 63.63 28.84 -47.06
C GLN A 402 63.22 27.51 -46.41
N LEU A 403 62.13 27.52 -45.63
CA LEU A 403 61.50 26.28 -45.15
C LEU A 403 61.16 25.38 -46.34
N LEU A 404 61.42 24.07 -46.19
CA LEU A 404 61.21 23.05 -47.21
C LEU A 404 62.09 23.19 -48.49
N SER A 405 63.08 24.08 -48.53
CA SER A 405 64.01 24.16 -49.66
C SER A 405 65.01 23.00 -49.66
N TYR A 406 65.29 22.43 -50.83
CA TYR A 406 66.33 21.42 -51.01
C TYR A 406 67.73 22.05 -50.97
N GLN A 407 68.68 21.36 -50.35
CA GLN A 407 70.11 21.67 -50.42
C GLN A 407 70.84 20.48 -51.04
N ALA A 408 71.59 20.72 -52.11
CA ALA A 408 72.49 19.73 -52.68
C ALA A 408 73.62 19.38 -51.70
N ASP A 409 74.25 18.22 -51.87
CA ASP A 409 75.41 17.87 -51.07
C ASP A 409 76.52 18.92 -51.23
N GLN A 410 77.18 19.24 -50.11
CA GLN A 410 78.30 20.16 -50.07
C GLN A 410 79.41 19.49 -49.27
N SER A 411 80.51 19.17 -49.94
CA SER A 411 81.76 18.77 -49.29
C SER A 411 82.78 19.88 -49.51
N GLY A 412 83.22 20.51 -48.42
CA GLY A 412 84.16 21.64 -48.46
C GLY A 412 85.60 21.21 -48.73
N VAL A 413 85.84 20.28 -49.66
CA VAL A 413 87.17 19.73 -49.94
C VAL A 413 87.74 20.42 -51.18
N TYR A 414 88.78 21.22 -51.01
CA TYR A 414 89.55 21.81 -52.11
C TYR A 414 90.99 21.29 -52.10
N HIS A 415 91.59 21.19 -53.28
CA HIS A 415 92.93 20.67 -53.48
C HIS A 415 93.96 21.77 -53.16
N GLU A 416 94.75 21.62 -52.10
CA GLU A 416 95.97 22.44 -51.91
C GLU A 416 97.17 21.75 -52.59
N ARG A 417 98.04 22.53 -53.25
CA ARG A 417 99.33 22.08 -53.82
C ARG A 417 100.28 21.72 -52.66
N GLY A 418 100.03 20.59 -52.01
CA GLY A 418 100.80 20.17 -50.83
C GLY A 418 100.36 18.85 -50.19
N GLY A 419 99.27 18.23 -50.66
CA GLY A 419 98.93 16.84 -50.30
C GLY A 419 98.22 16.62 -48.95
N TRP A 420 97.87 17.68 -48.21
CA TRP A 420 97.13 17.56 -46.95
C TRP A 420 95.81 18.33 -47.01
N LEU A 421 94.72 17.69 -46.60
CA LEU A 421 93.39 18.31 -46.52
C LEU A 421 93.28 19.17 -45.25
N LYS A 422 92.88 20.44 -45.37
CA LYS A 422 92.39 21.26 -44.24
C LYS A 422 90.90 21.51 -44.38
N GLY A 423 90.12 20.89 -43.51
CA GLY A 423 88.67 21.04 -43.40
C GLY A 423 88.15 20.52 -42.05
N HIS A 424 86.97 20.97 -41.63
CA HIS A 424 86.41 20.89 -40.27
C HIS A 424 85.94 19.48 -39.81
N HIS A 425 86.58 18.41 -40.31
CA HIS A 425 86.30 17.03 -39.92
C HIS A 425 87.60 16.27 -39.66
N SER A 426 87.96 16.10 -38.38
CA SER A 426 88.95 15.11 -37.97
C SER A 426 88.35 13.70 -38.17
N GLY A 427 88.91 12.89 -39.06
CA GLY A 427 88.60 11.45 -39.16
C GLY A 427 88.10 10.90 -40.50
N MET A 428 88.27 11.60 -41.63
CA MET A 428 87.99 11.01 -42.95
C MET A 428 89.30 10.56 -43.64
N PRO A 429 89.58 9.26 -43.83
CA PRO A 429 90.89 8.80 -44.31
C PRO A 429 91.08 8.81 -45.84
N TYR A 430 90.09 9.15 -46.67
CA TYR A 430 90.24 9.05 -48.13
C TYR A 430 89.57 10.21 -48.88
N TRP A 431 90.40 10.96 -49.62
CA TRP A 431 90.03 11.56 -50.89
C TRP A 431 90.07 10.46 -51.95
N ALA A 432 89.21 10.52 -52.96
CA ALA A 432 89.32 9.63 -54.11
C ALA A 432 89.11 10.46 -55.38
N GLN A 433 90.23 10.93 -55.95
CA GLN A 433 90.23 11.59 -57.24
C GLN A 433 89.90 10.53 -58.30
N GLY A 434 88.79 10.71 -59.01
CA GLY A 434 88.29 9.75 -60.00
C GLY A 434 87.40 8.63 -59.46
N SER A 435 87.02 8.64 -58.17
CA SER A 435 86.05 7.69 -57.63
C SER A 435 84.63 8.22 -57.71
N THR A 436 83.71 7.38 -58.14
CA THR A 436 82.25 7.59 -58.09
C THR A 436 81.65 7.18 -56.75
N THR A 437 82.46 6.87 -55.73
CA THR A 437 81.97 6.37 -54.44
C THR A 437 81.44 7.50 -53.57
N GLU A 438 80.14 7.42 -53.26
CA GLU A 438 79.36 8.35 -52.45
C GLU A 438 79.89 8.48 -51.01
N MET A 439 80.17 9.72 -50.56
CA MET A 439 80.65 10.02 -49.21
C MET A 439 79.52 10.61 -48.35
N ARG A 440 78.65 9.76 -47.79
CA ARG A 440 77.62 10.17 -46.81
C ARG A 440 77.94 9.66 -45.39
N PRO A 441 77.53 10.37 -44.32
CA PRO A 441 77.60 9.83 -42.96
C PRO A 441 76.94 8.45 -42.87
N LYS A 442 77.48 7.54 -42.06
CA LYS A 442 76.83 6.24 -41.77
C LYS A 442 75.45 6.52 -41.20
N ASN A 443 74.41 6.10 -41.90
CA ASN A 443 73.01 6.34 -41.52
C ASN A 443 72.17 5.09 -41.77
N ILE A 444 70.99 5.05 -41.15
CA ILE A 444 69.97 4.02 -41.36
C ILE A 444 68.77 4.65 -42.06
N ALA A 445 68.23 3.97 -43.07
CA ALA A 445 67.10 4.46 -43.83
C ALA A 445 65.79 4.22 -43.08
N PHE A 446 65.05 5.29 -42.83
CA PHE A 446 63.65 5.28 -42.40
C PHE A 446 62.81 5.94 -43.49
N ASN A 447 61.55 5.53 -43.62
CA ASN A 447 60.58 6.34 -44.34
C ASN A 447 60.26 7.60 -43.54
N TYR A 448 59.90 8.68 -44.22
CA TYR A 448 59.19 9.78 -43.58
C TYR A 448 57.69 9.64 -43.86
N ILE A 449 56.89 9.58 -42.81
CA ILE A 449 55.43 9.58 -42.88
C ILE A 449 54.87 10.84 -42.23
N VAL A 450 53.64 11.21 -42.59
CA VAL A 450 52.91 12.31 -41.98
C VAL A 450 51.51 11.85 -41.59
N LYS A 451 51.03 12.27 -40.41
CA LYS A 451 49.64 12.05 -39.99
C LYS A 451 48.71 12.79 -40.95
N ALA A 452 47.73 12.10 -41.51
CA ALA A 452 46.80 12.66 -42.50
C ALA A 452 45.53 13.22 -41.87
N SER A 453 45.09 12.66 -40.74
CA SER A 453 43.84 13.02 -40.05
C SER A 453 43.92 12.83 -38.55
#